data_AF-A0A6I1FLP6-F1
#
_entry.id   AF-A0A6I1FLP6-F1
#
_cell.length_a   1.000
_cell.length_b   1.000
_cell.length_c   1.000
_cell.angle_alpha   90.00
_cell.angle_beta   90.00
_cell.angle_gamma   90.00
#
_symmetry.space_group_name_H-M   'P 1'
#
loop_
_entity.id
_entity.type
_entity.pdbx_description
1 polymer ?
#
loop_
_entity_poly.entity_id
_entity_poly.type
_entity_poly.pdbx_seq_one_letter_code
_entity_poly.pdbx_strand_id
1 'polypeptide(L)'
;MESKGKMLNAVKYVGGTILTLGMLIFLAGFFESGYSVLTPVGIGTVFGAIFIFLMGVFFVATEEMHEKTYKGIEVEAPIPTEKGAPL
;
A
#
# COMPACT_ATOMS: atom_id res chain seq x y z
N MET A 1 -10.71 10.58 -9.65
CA MET A 1 -9.26 10.27 -9.74
C MET A 1 -8.44 10.92 -8.61
N GLU A 2 -9.05 11.67 -7.67
CA GLU A 2 -8.31 12.46 -6.68
C GLU A 2 -7.94 11.73 -5.37
N SER A 3 -8.68 10.71 -4.92
CA SER A 3 -8.43 10.03 -3.64
C SER A 3 -7.29 9.00 -3.72
N LYS A 4 -7.23 8.19 -4.80
CA LYS A 4 -6.28 7.08 -4.97
C LYS A 4 -4.82 7.52 -4.99
N GLY A 5 -4.53 8.56 -5.77
CA GLY A 5 -3.19 9.15 -5.81
C GLY A 5 -2.78 9.73 -4.45
N LYS A 6 -3.76 10.18 -3.65
CA LYS A 6 -3.53 10.79 -2.34
C LYS A 6 -3.11 9.77 -1.28
N MET A 7 -3.77 8.60 -1.23
CA MET A 7 -3.40 7.57 -0.26
C MET A 7 -2.09 6.87 -0.63
N LEU A 8 -1.87 6.54 -1.91
CA LEU A 8 -0.59 5.99 -2.35
C LEU A 8 0.57 6.95 -2.06
N ASN A 9 0.37 8.25 -2.29
CA ASN A 9 1.40 9.25 -2.01
C ASN A 9 1.63 9.45 -0.50
N ALA A 10 0.57 9.37 0.32
CA ALA A 10 0.68 9.40 1.78
C ALA A 10 1.48 8.20 2.31
N VAL A 11 1.16 6.99 1.87
CA VAL A 11 1.91 5.77 2.22
C VAL A 11 3.37 5.87 1.76
N LYS A 12 3.61 6.40 0.55
CA LYS A 12 4.98 6.60 0.04
C LYS A 12 5.77 7.59 0.89
N TYR A 13 5.13 8.68 1.35
CA TYR A 13 5.79 9.70 2.16
C TYR A 13 6.05 9.25 3.60
N VAL A 14 5.06 8.61 4.24
CA VAL A 14 5.15 8.09 5.60
C VAL A 14 6.10 6.88 5.66
N GLY A 15 5.95 5.94 4.74
CA GLY A 15 6.84 4.77 4.64
C GLY A 15 8.27 5.17 4.32
N GLY A 16 8.47 6.10 3.38
CA GLY A 16 9.79 6.62 3.02
C GLY A 16 10.47 7.33 4.19
N THR A 17 9.77 8.21 4.91
CA THR A 17 10.34 8.93 6.06
C THR A 17 10.75 7.99 7.19
N ILE A 18 9.91 7.02 7.56
CA ILE A 18 10.22 6.04 8.60
C ILE A 18 11.42 5.17 8.19
N LEU A 19 11.49 4.72 6.93
CA LEU A 19 12.61 3.92 6.43
C LEU A 19 13.92 4.72 6.44
N THR A 20 13.87 5.99 6.04
CA THR A 20 15.06 6.87 6.04
C THR A 20 15.55 7.10 7.47
N LEU A 21 14.64 7.33 8.42
CA LEU A 21 14.97 7.51 9.83
C LEU A 21 15.57 6.23 10.45
N GLY A 22 14.97 5.07 10.17
CA GLY A 22 15.48 3.78 10.62
C GLY A 22 16.87 3.47 10.05
N MET A 23 17.11 3.84 8.78
CA MET A 23 18.41 3.67 8.14
C MET A 23 19.49 4.57 8.76
N LEU A 24 19.15 5.83 9.10
CA LEU A 24 20.05 6.74 9.80
C LEU A 24 20.42 6.23 11.20
N ILE A 25 19.44 5.73 11.96
CA ILE A 25 19.66 5.14 13.29
C ILE A 25 20.54 3.88 13.18
N PHE A 26 20.30 3.05 12.17
CA PHE A 26 21.11 1.86 11.90
C PHE A 26 22.57 2.22 11.54
N LEU A 27 22.77 3.22 10.66
CA LEU A 27 24.10 3.70 10.27
C LEU A 27 24.86 4.28 11.47
N ALA A 28 24.20 5.10 12.29
CA ALA A 28 24.79 5.64 13.52
C ALA A 28 25.18 4.52 14.50
N GLY A 29 24.28 3.55 14.71
CA GLY A 29 24.52 2.39 15.57
C GLY A 29 25.51 1.35 15.06
N PHE A 30 25.84 1.38 13.76
CA PHE A 30 26.79 0.45 13.14
C PHE A 30 28.22 1.03 13.10
N PHE A 31 28.36 2.32 12.80
CA PHE A 31 29.66 3.00 12.78
C PHE A 31 30.18 3.33 14.19
N GLU A 32 29.28 3.59 15.13
CA GLU A 32 29.63 3.86 16.52
C GLU A 32 29.68 2.54 17.30
N SER A 33 30.76 1.78 17.12
CA SER A 33 31.02 0.45 17.70
C SER A 33 31.03 0.41 19.25
N GLY A 34 30.83 1.54 19.91
CA GLY A 34 30.69 1.67 21.37
C GLY A 34 29.28 1.37 21.91
N TYR A 35 28.24 1.40 21.08
CA TYR A 35 26.85 1.15 21.50
C TYR A 35 26.31 -0.19 20.97
N SER A 36 26.71 -1.28 21.62
CA SER A 36 26.22 -2.64 21.31
C SER A 36 24.68 -2.78 21.36
N VAL A 37 23.97 -1.84 21.99
CA VAL A 37 22.50 -1.80 22.07
C VAL A 37 21.86 -1.06 20.90
N LEU A 38 22.57 -0.15 20.23
CA LEU A 38 22.02 0.61 19.10
C LEU A 38 21.89 -0.26 17.85
N THR A 39 22.79 -1.22 17.63
CA THR A 39 22.75 -2.12 16.48
C THR A 39 21.46 -2.97 16.44
N PRO A 40 21.04 -3.67 17.51
CA PRO A 40 19.76 -4.41 17.51
C PRO A 40 18.53 -3.48 17.43
N VAL A 41 18.60 -2.28 18.00
CA VAL A 41 17.55 -1.26 17.85
C VAL A 41 17.43 -0.80 16.39
N GLY A 42 18.55 -0.58 15.71
CA GLY A 42 18.59 -0.26 14.29
C GLY A 42 17.98 -1.37 13.43
N ILE A 43 18.35 -2.63 13.68
CA ILE A 43 17.78 -3.80 12.98
C ILE A 43 16.26 -3.86 13.21
N GLY A 44 15.81 -3.73 14.47
CA GLY A 44 14.38 -3.73 14.80
C GLY A 44 13.61 -2.60 14.11
N THR A 45 14.21 -1.41 14.02
CA THR A 45 13.62 -0.26 13.35
C THR A 45 13.52 -0.47 11.84
N VAL A 46 14.52 -1.07 11.20
CA VAL A 46 14.49 -1.40 9.77
C VAL A 46 13.43 -2.48 9.47
N PHE A 47 13.40 -3.57 10.23
CA PHE A 47 12.38 -4.62 10.07
C PHE A 47 10.96 -4.10 10.37
N GLY A 48 10.80 -3.24 11.37
CA GLY A 48 9.54 -2.56 11.68
C GLY A 48 9.10 -1.62 10.56
N ALA A 49 10.02 -0.85 9.98
CA ALA A 49 9.74 0.02 8.84
C ALA A 49 9.27 -0.77 7.61
N ILE A 50 9.89 -1.92 7.33
CA ILE A 50 9.45 -2.82 6.25
C ILE A 50 8.02 -3.31 6.52
N PHE A 51 7.70 -3.69 7.75
CA PHE A 51 6.36 -4.15 8.13
C PHE A 51 5.29 -3.06 7.94
N ILE A 52 5.56 -1.83 8.41
CA ILE A 52 4.65 -0.69 8.25
C ILE A 52 4.49 -0.35 6.76
N PHE A 53 5.57 -0.44 5.98
CA PHE A 53 5.53 -0.20 4.54
C PHE A 53 4.64 -1.22 3.82
N LEU A 54 4.82 -2.51 4.10
CA LEU A 54 4.00 -3.58 3.52
C LEU A 54 2.52 -3.44 3.91
N MET A 55 2.23 -3.15 5.17
CA MET A 55 0.86 -2.89 5.64
C MET A 55 0.24 -1.68 4.93
N GLY A 56 0.99 -0.60 4.77
CA GLY A 56 0.52 0.59 4.05
C GLY A 56 0.22 0.29 2.58
N VAL A 57 1.10 -0.43 1.89
CA VAL A 57 0.88 -0.85 0.48
C VAL A 57 -0.32 -1.80 0.36
N PHE A 58 -0.49 -2.72 1.31
CA PHE A 58 -1.63 -3.64 1.34
C PHE A 58 -2.96 -2.90 1.53
N PHE A 59 -2.98 -1.86 2.38
CA PHE A 59 -4.17 -1.03 2.58
C PHE A 59 -4.55 -0.27 1.30
N VAL A 60 -3.57 0.26 0.57
CA VAL A 60 -3.79 0.89 -0.75
C VAL A 60 -4.35 -0.11 -1.75
N ALA A 61 -3.75 -1.30 -1.85
CA ALA A 61 -4.25 -2.33 -2.75
C ALA A 61 -5.69 -2.76 -2.40
N THR A 62 -6.01 -2.85 -1.10
CA THR A 62 -7.35 -3.21 -0.63
C THR A 62 -8.38 -2.13 -0.95
N GLU A 63 -8.05 -0.85 -0.75
CA GLU A 63 -8.91 0.26 -1.19
C GLU A 63 -9.14 0.21 -2.71
N GLU A 64 -8.09 -0.07 -3.50
CA GLU A 64 -8.25 -0.22 -4.95
C GLU A 64 -9.17 -1.38 -5.34
N MET A 65 -9.11 -2.51 -4.64
CA MET A 65 -9.97 -3.66 -4.89
C MET A 65 -11.41 -3.39 -4.47
N HIS A 66 -11.62 -2.79 -3.29
CA HIS A 66 -12.95 -2.45 -2.77
C HIS A 66 -13.69 -1.46 -3.67
N GLU A 67 -12.97 -0.45 -4.19
CA GLU A 67 -13.56 0.54 -5.10
C GLU A 67 -13.88 -0.05 -6.50
N LYS A 68 -13.22 -1.15 -6.89
CA LYS A 68 -13.51 -1.86 -8.13
C LYS A 68 -14.61 -2.91 -7.99
N THR A 69 -15.02 -3.28 -6.77
CA THR A 69 -16.11 -4.25 -6.53
C THR A 69 -17.47 -3.78 -7.07
N TYR A 70 -17.72 -2.46 -7.13
CA TYR A 70 -19.01 -1.90 -7.58
C TYR A 70 -19.07 -1.50 -9.06
N LYS A 71 -17.96 -1.59 -9.80
CA LYS A 71 -18.02 -1.54 -11.27
C LYS A 71 -18.37 -2.93 -11.77
N GLY A 72 -19.62 -3.32 -11.55
CA GLY A 72 -20.23 -4.38 -12.32
C GLY A 72 -19.98 -4.13 -13.80
N ILE A 73 -19.66 -5.19 -14.53
CA ILE A 73 -19.59 -5.15 -15.99
C ILE A 73 -20.92 -4.55 -16.46
N GLU A 74 -20.90 -3.33 -17.00
CA GLU A 74 -22.05 -2.83 -17.74
C GLU A 74 -22.20 -3.78 -18.92
N VAL A 75 -23.16 -4.69 -18.81
CA VAL A 75 -23.53 -5.59 -19.88
C VAL A 75 -24.23 -4.71 -20.91
N GLU A 76 -23.45 -4.07 -21.77
CA GLU A 76 -23.90 -3.33 -22.94
C GLU A 76 -24.37 -4.34 -24.00
N ALA A 77 -25.32 -5.20 -23.65
CA ALA A 77 -25.99 -6.10 -24.57
C ALA A 77 -27.44 -5.65 -24.68
N PRO A 78 -27.91 -5.23 -25.87
CA PRO A 78 -29.32 -4.92 -26.06
C PRO A 78 -30.11 -6.21 -25.83
N ILE A 79 -31.02 -6.19 -24.85
CA ILE A 79 -31.98 -7.28 -24.63
C ILE A 79 -32.83 -7.38 -25.90
N PRO A 80 -32.74 -8.46 -26.70
CA PRO A 80 -33.62 -8.61 -27.86
C PRO A 80 -35.01 -8.93 -27.32
N THR A 81 -35.91 -7.96 -27.39
CA THR A 81 -37.34 -8.24 -27.22
C THR A 81 -37.86 -8.68 -28.58
N GLU A 82 -37.75 -9.97 -28.91
CA GLU A 82 -38.44 -10.49 -30.10
C GLU A 82 -39.90 -10.75 -29.73
N LYS A 83 -40.69 -9.70 -29.92
CA LYS A 83 -42.15 -9.76 -30.01
C LYS A 83 -42.50 -10.54 -31.28
N GLY A 84 -43.09 -11.72 -31.09
CA GLY A 84 -44.00 -12.35 -32.06
C GLY A 84 -43.36 -13.34 -33.03
N ALA A 85 -43.65 -14.62 -32.83
CA ALA A 85 -43.75 -15.61 -33.89
C ALA A 85 -44.77 -16.71 -33.50
N PRO A 86 -45.40 -17.38 -34.47
CA PRO A 86 -46.81 -17.78 -34.43
C PRO A 86 -47.02 -19.23 -33.97
N LEU A 87 -48.15 -19.47 -33.30
CA LEU A 87 -48.93 -20.70 -33.37
C LEU A 87 -50.43 -20.34 -33.33
#